data_AF-A0AA43A0F9-F1
#
_entry.id   AF-A0AA43A0F9-F1
#
_cell.length_a   1.000
_cell.length_b   1.000
_cell.length_c   1.000
_cell.angle_alpha   90.00
_cell.angle_beta   90.00
_cell.angle_gamma   90.00
#
_symmetry.space_group_name_H-M   'P 1'
#
loop_
_entity.id
_entity.type
_entity.pdbx_description
1 polymer ?
#
loop_
_entity_poly.entity_id
_entity_poly.type
_entity_poly.pdbx_seq_one_letter_code
_entity_poly.pdbx_strand_id
1 'polypeptide(L)'
;MFRWLTRLSAFLLLVAATSGYCAEDPFWIDVRSEGEYQSGHVSQAVNIPYTEIAARIGEITEDKDAPIYLYCRSGRRSGIAKETLEAQGFTQVTNVGGLEDARAMAGEAAVQ
;
A
#
# COMPACT_ATOMS: atom_id res chain seq x y z
N MET A 1 1.49 -66.35 6.04
CA MET A 1 2.17 -65.41 5.13
C MET A 1 1.15 -64.85 4.15
N PHE A 2 0.30 -63.91 4.59
CA PHE A 2 -0.74 -63.28 3.77
C PHE A 2 -0.54 -61.76 3.82
N ARG A 3 -0.02 -61.22 2.72
CA ARG A 3 0.18 -59.79 2.48
C ARG A 3 -1.18 -59.14 2.19
N TRP A 4 -1.36 -57.94 2.75
CA TRP A 4 -2.02 -56.80 2.12
C TRP A 4 -3.51 -56.92 1.72
N LEU A 5 -4.36 -56.04 2.28
CA LEU A 5 -5.21 -55.10 1.53
C LEU A 5 -5.99 -54.23 2.55
N THR A 6 -5.61 -52.95 2.69
CA THR A 6 -6.41 -51.75 2.29
C THR A 6 -7.32 -51.20 3.40
N ARG A 7 -6.83 -50.20 4.14
CA ARG A 7 -6.97 -48.74 3.87
C ARG A 7 -8.35 -48.20 4.28
N LEU A 8 -8.48 -47.87 5.56
CA LEU A 8 -9.54 -46.98 6.08
C LEU A 8 -8.91 -45.93 7.00
N SER A 9 -7.88 -45.26 6.51
CA SER A 9 -7.50 -43.96 7.05
C SER A 9 -8.25 -42.93 6.22
N ALA A 10 -9.49 -42.65 6.62
CA ALA A 10 -10.18 -41.43 6.22
C ALA A 10 -9.41 -40.25 6.84
N PHE A 11 -8.28 -39.91 6.22
CA PHE A 11 -7.55 -38.70 6.49
C PHE A 11 -8.37 -37.60 5.85
N LEU A 12 -9.31 -37.07 6.64
CA LEU A 12 -10.18 -35.97 6.30
C LEU A 12 -9.29 -34.75 6.07
N LEU A 13 -8.84 -34.59 4.82
CA LEU A 13 -8.10 -33.44 4.32
C LEU A 13 -9.03 -32.22 4.36
N LEU A 14 -9.04 -31.53 5.50
CA LEU A 14 -9.57 -30.18 5.62
C LEU A 14 -8.60 -29.22 4.92
N VAL A 15 -8.63 -29.19 3.58
CA VAL A 15 -8.05 -28.08 2.82
C VAL A 15 -9.03 -26.93 2.93
N ALA A 16 -8.95 -26.19 4.04
CA ALA A 16 -9.59 -24.89 4.13
C ALA A 16 -8.98 -24.00 3.06
N ALA A 17 -9.83 -23.52 2.15
CA ALA A 17 -9.47 -22.65 1.05
C ALA A 17 -8.62 -21.48 1.54
N THR A 18 -7.33 -21.48 1.18
CA THR A 18 -6.48 -20.29 1.23
C THR A 18 -6.95 -19.39 0.10
N SER A 19 -8.07 -18.69 0.33
CA SER A 19 -8.52 -17.65 -0.57
C SER A 19 -7.39 -16.64 -0.65
N GLY A 20 -6.83 -16.48 -1.85
CA GLY A 20 -5.76 -15.55 -2.10
C GLY A 20 -6.16 -14.17 -1.61
N TYR A 21 -5.41 -13.65 -0.65
CA TYR A 21 -5.25 -12.22 -0.54
C TYR A 21 -4.48 -11.79 -1.79
N CYS A 22 -5.20 -11.42 -2.84
CA CYS A 22 -4.67 -10.52 -3.84
C CYS A 22 -4.64 -9.16 -3.16
N ALA A 23 -3.63 -8.91 -2.34
CA ALA A 23 -3.33 -7.55 -1.91
C ALA A 23 -2.89 -6.82 -3.18
N GLU A 24 -3.78 -6.00 -3.73
CA GLU A 24 -3.40 -5.07 -4.78
C GLU A 24 -2.25 -4.19 -4.26
N ASP A 25 -1.24 -3.99 -5.09
CA ASP A 25 -0.09 -3.17 -4.72
C ASP A 25 -0.56 -1.75 -4.35
N PRO A 26 -0.16 -1.21 -3.19
CA PRO A 26 -0.61 0.11 -2.76
C PRO A 26 -0.04 1.21 -3.66
N PHE A 27 -0.86 2.22 -3.94
CA PHE A 27 -0.42 3.43 -4.61
C PHE A 27 0.40 4.28 -3.65
N TRP A 28 1.69 4.42 -3.92
CA TRP A 28 2.58 5.31 -3.18
C TRP A 28 2.46 6.74 -3.70
N ILE A 29 2.18 7.69 -2.81
CA ILE A 29 2.05 9.10 -3.15
C ILE A 29 2.95 9.95 -2.25
N ASP A 30 3.87 10.67 -2.90
CA ASP A 30 4.72 11.67 -2.24
C ASP A 30 4.01 13.02 -2.23
N VAL A 31 3.60 13.49 -1.05
CA VAL A 31 2.86 14.76 -0.92
C VAL A 31 3.75 15.99 -0.70
N ARG A 32 5.06 15.84 -0.93
CA ARG A 32 6.04 16.94 -0.88
C ARG A 32 6.06 17.75 -2.17
N SER A 33 6.90 18.78 -2.19
CA SER A 33 7.17 19.56 -3.40
C SER A 33 7.94 18.74 -4.43
N GLU A 34 7.80 19.09 -5.71
CA GLU A 34 8.49 18.42 -6.81
C GLU A 34 10.03 18.44 -6.64
N GLY A 35 10.60 19.54 -6.14
CA GLY A 35 12.04 19.63 -5.87
C GLY A 35 12.53 18.66 -4.79
N GLU A 36 11.70 18.41 -3.76
CA GLU A 36 11.99 17.38 -2.74
C GLU A 36 11.90 15.97 -3.34
N TYR A 37 10.94 15.73 -4.23
CA TYR A 37 10.77 14.45 -4.92
C TYR A 37 11.94 14.13 -5.86
N GLN A 38 12.40 15.11 -6.65
CA GLN A 38 13.55 14.95 -7.54
C GLN A 38 14.87 14.68 -6.79
N SER A 39 14.98 15.17 -5.55
CA SER A 39 16.15 14.91 -4.70
C SER A 39 16.17 13.49 -4.11
N GLY A 40 15.06 12.76 -4.20
CA GLY A 40 14.94 11.37 -3.75
C GLY A 40 13.54 11.06 -3.21
N HIS A 41 13.00 9.92 -3.64
CA HIS A 41 11.66 9.44 -3.30
C HIS A 41 11.66 7.91 -3.08
N VAL A 42 10.51 7.34 -2.75
CA VAL A 42 10.24 5.89 -2.73
C VAL A 42 9.96 5.44 -4.15
N SER A 43 10.48 4.28 -4.58
CA SER A 43 10.23 3.76 -5.93
C SER A 43 8.73 3.55 -6.17
N GLN A 44 8.31 3.79 -7.41
CA GLN A 44 6.91 3.76 -7.83
C GLN A 44 6.01 4.80 -7.16
N ALA A 45 6.54 5.69 -6.31
CA ALA A 45 5.77 6.78 -5.75
C ALA A 45 5.50 7.86 -6.80
N VAL A 46 4.26 8.35 -6.85
CA VAL A 46 3.87 9.49 -7.68
C VAL A 46 3.88 10.76 -6.84
N ASN A 47 4.46 11.85 -7.36
CA ASN A 47 4.43 13.12 -6.65
C ASN A 47 3.10 13.85 -6.89
N ILE A 48 2.34 14.04 -5.82
CA ILE A 48 1.16 14.91 -5.82
C ILE A 48 1.20 15.76 -4.55
N PRO A 49 1.56 17.05 -4.65
CA PRO A 49 1.58 17.94 -3.49
C PRO A 49 0.26 17.90 -2.71
N TYR A 50 0.33 17.94 -1.38
CA TYR A 50 -0.87 17.87 -0.53
C TYR A 50 -1.94 18.93 -0.85
N THR A 51 -1.54 20.06 -1.45
CA THR A 51 -2.43 21.14 -1.90
C THR A 51 -3.24 20.79 -3.14
N GLU A 52 -2.76 19.86 -3.96
CA GLU A 52 -3.35 19.47 -5.25
C GLU A 52 -4.02 18.10 -5.18
N ILE A 53 -3.81 17.34 -4.10
CA ILE A 53 -4.25 15.95 -4.01
C ILE A 53 -5.75 15.76 -4.21
N ALA A 54 -6.56 16.71 -3.74
CA ALA A 54 -8.00 16.70 -3.93
C ALA A 54 -8.43 16.72 -5.41
N ALA A 55 -7.67 17.41 -6.26
CA ALA A 55 -7.99 17.56 -7.68
C ALA A 55 -7.34 16.46 -8.54
N ARG A 56 -6.17 15.97 -8.11
CA ARG A 56 -5.30 15.12 -8.92
C ARG A 56 -5.35 13.64 -8.55
N ILE A 57 -6.01 13.26 -7.45
CA ILE A 57 -6.08 11.84 -7.05
C ILE A 57 -6.73 10.95 -8.12
N GLY A 58 -7.65 11.49 -8.92
CA GLY A 58 -8.26 10.77 -10.05
C GLY A 58 -7.27 10.44 -11.18
N GLU A 59 -6.09 11.07 -11.25
CA GLU A 59 -5.00 10.67 -12.15
C GLU A 59 -4.35 9.35 -11.72
N ILE A 60 -4.46 8.99 -10.44
CA ILE A 60 -3.88 7.78 -9.84
C ILE A 60 -4.91 6.67 -9.82
N THR A 61 -6.06 6.95 -9.23
CA THR A 61 -7.14 5.98 -9.09
C THR A 61 -8.47 6.69 -8.87
N GLU A 62 -9.50 6.19 -9.54
CA GLU A 62 -10.90 6.56 -9.28
C GLU A 62 -11.55 5.59 -8.28
N ASP A 63 -10.91 4.46 -8.00
CA ASP A 63 -11.36 3.46 -7.05
C ASP A 63 -11.14 3.94 -5.62
N LYS A 64 -12.25 4.04 -4.88
CA LYS A 64 -12.29 4.49 -3.49
C LYS A 64 -11.77 3.46 -2.50
N ASP A 65 -11.78 2.20 -2.90
CA ASP A 65 -11.27 1.10 -2.11
C ASP A 65 -9.83 0.75 -2.48
N ALA A 66 -9.19 1.46 -3.41
CA ALA A 66 -7.78 1.24 -3.71
C ALA A 66 -6.89 1.58 -2.50
N PRO A 67 -5.91 0.72 -2.15
CA PRO A 67 -4.96 1.01 -1.09
C PRO A 67 -4.02 2.16 -1.48
N ILE A 68 -4.02 3.24 -0.71
CA ILE A 68 -3.23 4.45 -0.97
C ILE A 68 -2.31 4.74 0.22
N TYR A 69 -1.02 4.80 -0.04
CA TYR A 69 0.03 5.09 0.94
C TYR A 69 0.59 6.49 0.72
N LEU A 70 0.32 7.38 1.67
CA LEU A 70 0.77 8.76 1.64
C LEU A 70 1.98 8.94 2.55
N TYR A 71 3.02 9.59 2.05
CA TYR A 71 4.15 9.99 2.88
C TYR A 71 4.61 11.40 2.56
N CYS A 72 5.32 12.01 3.50
CA CYS A 72 5.96 13.30 3.27
C CYS A 72 7.35 13.33 3.90
N ARG A 73 7.82 14.51 4.33
CA ARG A 73 9.10 14.62 5.04
C ARG A 73 9.03 14.10 6.49
N SER A 74 7.90 14.31 7.18
CA SER A 74 7.79 14.08 8.64
C SER A 74 6.40 13.63 9.10
N GLY A 75 5.53 13.17 8.20
CA GLY A 75 4.16 12.74 8.52
C GLY A 75 3.05 13.81 8.59
N ARG A 76 3.37 15.11 8.73
CA ARG A 76 2.34 16.16 8.92
C ARG A 76 1.54 16.45 7.64
N ARG A 77 2.22 16.61 6.50
CA ARG A 77 1.56 16.93 5.21
C ARG A 77 0.74 15.75 4.71
N SER A 78 1.24 14.53 4.91
CA SER A 78 0.54 13.28 4.58
C SER A 78 -0.69 13.05 5.44
N GLY A 79 -0.72 13.55 6.69
CA GLY A 79 -1.94 13.57 7.51
C GLY A 79 -3.04 14.45 6.92
N ILE A 80 -2.71 15.68 6.51
CA ILE A 80 -3.68 16.59 5.85
C ILE A 80 -4.19 15.99 4.54
N ALA A 81 -3.29 15.42 3.75
CA ALA A 81 -3.64 14.75 2.50
C ALA A 81 -4.55 13.54 2.75
N LYS A 82 -4.29 12.76 3.79
CA LYS A 82 -5.14 11.64 4.20
C LYS A 82 -6.56 12.11 4.52
N GLU A 83 -6.71 13.09 5.39
CA GLU A 83 -8.03 13.64 5.76
C GLU A 83 -8.78 14.16 4.53
N THR A 84 -8.06 14.77 3.59
CA THR A 84 -8.62 15.25 2.33
C THR A 84 -9.16 14.10 1.46
N LEU A 85 -8.43 13.00 1.35
CA LEU A 85 -8.86 11.81 0.59
C LEU A 85 -10.01 11.06 1.28
N GLU A 86 -9.95 10.91 2.60
CA GLU A 86 -11.05 10.32 3.38
C GLU A 86 -12.34 11.13 3.22
N ALA A 87 -12.25 12.46 3.21
CA ALA A 87 -13.39 13.35 2.93
C ALA A 87 -13.96 13.19 1.50
N GLN A 88 -13.15 12.72 0.55
CA GLN A 88 -13.57 12.37 -0.82
C GLN A 88 -14.06 10.92 -0.96
N GLY A 89 -14.18 10.19 0.15
CA GLY A 89 -14.73 8.84 0.20
C GLY A 89 -13.72 7.72 -0.03
N PHE A 90 -12.41 8.01 -0.07
CA PHE A 90 -11.41 6.95 -0.10
C PHE A 90 -11.36 6.24 1.26
N THR A 91 -11.45 4.91 1.25
CA THR A 91 -11.60 4.09 2.46
C THR A 91 -10.27 3.51 2.94
N GLN A 92 -9.31 3.31 2.03
CA GLN A 92 -8.04 2.65 2.29
C GLN A 92 -6.84 3.61 2.19
N VAL A 93 -6.84 4.68 2.99
CA VAL A 93 -5.76 5.69 2.99
C VAL A 93 -4.89 5.58 4.25
N THR A 94 -3.60 5.29 4.04
CA THR A 94 -2.62 5.13 5.11
C THR A 94 -1.61 6.28 5.08
N ASN A 95 -1.43 6.95 6.22
CA ASN A 95 -0.32 7.87 6.41
C ASN A 95 0.90 7.08 6.90
N VAL A 96 1.88 6.90 6.03
CA VAL A 96 3.10 6.15 6.31
C VAL A 96 4.10 6.97 7.13
N GLY A 97 3.96 8.30 7.16
CA GLY A 97 4.79 9.19 7.95
C GLY A 97 5.84 9.95 7.12
N GLY A 98 7.10 9.82 7.50
CA GLY A 98 8.24 10.44 6.83
C GLY A 98 8.75 9.64 5.62
N LEU A 99 9.72 10.21 4.90
CA LEU A 99 10.37 9.56 3.76
C LEU A 99 11.13 8.32 4.19
N GLU A 100 11.77 8.36 5.37
CA GLU A 100 12.53 7.23 5.91
C GLU A 100 11.60 6.08 6.31
N ASP A 101 10.47 6.38 6.95
CA ASP A 101 9.45 5.38 7.29
C ASP A 101 8.88 4.72 6.03
N ALA A 102 8.61 5.53 5.00
CA ALA A 102 8.10 5.06 3.72
C ALA A 102 9.10 4.15 3.00
N ARG A 103 10.39 4.52 2.98
CA ARG A 103 11.46 3.67 2.45
C ARG A 103 11.60 2.36 3.21
N ALA A 104 11.57 2.41 4.54
CA ALA A 104 11.63 1.23 5.38
C ALA A 104 10.44 0.28 5.12
N MET A 105 9.24 0.83 4.93
CA MET A 105 8.03 0.05 4.64
C MET A 105 8.00 -0.50 3.21
N ALA A 106 8.51 0.25 2.23
CA ALA A 106 8.64 -0.20 0.84
C ALA A 106 9.69 -1.31 0.65
N GLY A 107 10.45 -1.66 1.70
CA GLY A 107 11.56 -2.61 1.61
C GLY A 107 12.77 -2.05 0.85
N GLU A 108 12.77 -0.74 0.61
CA GLU A 108 13.85 -0.04 -0.06
C GLU A 108 14.80 0.48 1.01
N ALA A 109 15.83 -0.32 1.32
CA ALA A 109 16.96 0.16 2.08
C ALA A 109 17.45 1.45 1.42
N ALA A 110 17.48 2.55 2.18
CA ALA A 110 17.84 3.89 1.73
C ALA A 110 18.94 3.84 0.65
N VAL A 111 18.53 3.91 -0.62
CA VAL A 111 19.48 3.94 -1.73
C VAL A 111 20.16 5.29 -1.63
N GLN A 112 21.45 5.22 -1.30
CA GLN A 112 22.38 6.35 -1.22
C GLN A 112 22.57 7.00 -2.58
#